data_AF-A0A931F8A6-F1
#
_entry.id   AF-A0A931F8A6-F1
#
_cell.length_a   1.000
_cell.length_b   1.000
_cell.length_c   1.000
_cell.angle_alpha   90.00
_cell.angle_beta   90.00
_cell.angle_gamma   90.00
#
_symmetry.space_group_name_H-M   'P 1'
#
loop_
_entity.id
_entity.type
_entity.pdbx_description
1 polymer ?
#
loop_
_entity_poly.entity_id
_entity_poly.type
_entity_poly.pdbx_seq_one_letter_code
_entity_poly.pdbx_strand_id
1 'polypeptide(L)'
;MHLRAVVVKNGESAIISGRGIRSKKRELNKFLGIMFKKISRCKKHSKRFKKLKIAKNRYKNKLKRKIRDLRHKAKRQIVNFCVLKGVNKIFVGNPKGIEKRDTGRKQN
;
A
#
# COMPACT_ATOMS: atom_id res chain seq x y z
N MET A 1 1.84 -6.83 -0.05
CA MET A 1 0.64 -6.26 -0.70
C MET A 1 -0.48 -6.30 0.33
N HIS A 2 -1.31 -5.26 0.52
CA HIS A 2 -2.46 -5.42 1.45
C HIS A 2 -3.64 -5.94 0.64
N LEU A 3 -3.66 -7.26 0.51
CA LEU A 3 -4.88 -8.01 0.27
C LEU A 3 -5.73 -7.86 1.53
N ARG A 4 -7.02 -7.64 1.37
CA ARG A 4 -7.96 -7.84 2.47
C ARG A 4 -9.01 -8.82 1.97
N ALA A 5 -9.19 -9.87 2.74
CA ALA A 5 -10.20 -10.88 2.52
C ALA A 5 -11.12 -10.87 3.74
N VAL A 6 -12.41 -11.07 3.50
CA VAL A 6 -13.41 -11.34 4.52
C VAL A 6 -14.20 -12.55 4.09
N VAL A 7 -14.44 -13.44 5.04
CA VAL A 7 -15.30 -14.61 4.90
C VAL A 7 -16.41 -14.48 5.94
N VAL A 8 -17.65 -14.66 5.52
CA VAL A 8 -18.83 -14.65 6.36
C VAL A 8 -19.22 -16.08 6.71
N LYS A 9 -19.85 -16.29 7.86
CA LYS A 9 -20.23 -17.62 8.38
C LYS A 9 -21.08 -18.43 7.39
N ASN A 10 -21.83 -17.76 6.50
CA ASN A 10 -22.69 -18.37 5.49
C ASN A 10 -21.92 -18.85 4.23
N GLY A 11 -20.58 -18.89 4.27
CA GLY A 11 -19.73 -19.34 3.16
C GLY A 11 -19.43 -18.27 2.10
N GLU A 12 -20.11 -17.13 2.13
CA GLU A 12 -19.82 -16.02 1.25
C GLU A 12 -18.52 -15.31 1.62
N SER A 13 -17.76 -14.88 0.61
CA SER A 13 -16.48 -14.21 0.81
C SER A 13 -16.27 -13.05 -0.15
N ALA A 14 -15.50 -12.06 0.30
CA ALA A 14 -15.10 -10.91 -0.50
C ALA A 14 -13.59 -10.71 -0.41
N ILE A 15 -12.93 -10.63 -1.57
CA ILE A 15 -11.49 -10.40 -1.69
C ILE A 15 -11.25 -9.07 -2.41
N ILE A 16 -10.60 -8.13 -1.71
CA ILE A 16 -10.23 -6.84 -2.30
C ILE A 16 -8.79 -6.88 -2.78
N SER A 17 -8.62 -6.83 -4.09
CA SER A 17 -7.31 -6.86 -4.72
C SER A 17 -6.50 -5.58 -4.46
N GLY A 18 -5.22 -5.74 -4.14
CA GLY A 18 -4.30 -4.63 -3.86
C GLY A 18 -3.64 -4.00 -5.10
N ARG A 19 -4.16 -4.26 -6.31
CA ARG A 19 -3.51 -3.90 -7.61
C ARG A 19 -3.26 -2.40 -7.75
N GLY A 20 -4.24 -1.56 -7.39
CA GLY A 20 -4.09 -0.10 -7.42
C GLY A 20 -2.97 0.41 -6.49
N ILE A 21 -2.87 -0.14 -5.28
CA ILE A 21 -1.80 0.19 -4.34
C ILE A 21 -0.43 -0.27 -4.88
N ARG A 22 -0.36 -1.46 -5.50
CA ARG A 22 0.86 -1.98 -6.14
C ARG A 22 1.34 -1.03 -7.23
N SER A 23 0.44 -0.58 -8.11
CA SER A 23 0.75 0.38 -9.16
C SER A 23 1.33 1.69 -8.60
N LYS A 24 0.72 2.25 -7.54
CA LYS A 24 1.23 3.47 -6.88
C LYS A 24 2.57 3.28 -6.17
N LYS A 25 2.83 2.11 -5.59
CA LYS A 25 4.17 1.80 -5.04
C LYS A 25 5.22 1.70 -6.14
N ARG A 26 4.90 1.08 -7.27
CA ARG A 26 5.78 1.03 -8.44
C ARG A 26 6.10 2.43 -8.98
N GLU A 27 5.08 3.28 -9.10
CA GLU A 27 5.23 4.71 -9.47
C GLU A 27 6.20 5.43 -8.52
N LEU A 28 6.02 5.26 -7.20
CA LEU A 28 6.91 5.85 -6.19
C LEU A 28 8.36 5.39 -6.36
N ASN A 29 8.59 4.09 -6.54
CA ASN A 29 9.92 3.53 -6.65
C ASN A 29 10.66 4.03 -7.89
N LYS A 30 9.98 4.08 -9.05
CA LYS A 30 10.53 4.66 -10.28
C LYS A 30 10.94 6.12 -10.09
N PHE A 31 10.06 6.92 -9.52
CA PHE A 31 10.34 8.33 -9.24
C PHE A 31 11.52 8.50 -8.26
N LEU A 32 11.56 7.70 -7.18
CA LEU A 32 12.65 7.76 -6.21
C LEU A 32 14.00 7.42 -6.85
N GLY A 33 14.06 6.41 -7.72
CA GLY A 33 15.28 6.05 -8.45
C GLY A 33 15.82 7.22 -9.28
N ILE A 34 14.95 7.88 -10.04
CA ILE A 34 15.33 9.08 -10.83
C ILE A 34 15.83 10.20 -9.91
N MET A 35 15.12 10.47 -8.82
CA MET A 35 15.49 11.55 -7.89
C MET A 35 16.80 11.27 -7.15
N PHE A 36 17.05 10.02 -6.74
CA PHE A 36 18.30 9.64 -6.09
C PHE A 36 19.49 9.81 -7.03
N LYS A 37 19.38 9.40 -8.30
CA LYS A 37 20.41 9.61 -9.32
C LYS A 37 20.71 11.09 -9.57
N LYS A 38 19.70 11.97 -9.52
CA LYS A 38 19.90 13.43 -9.64
C LYS A 38 20.57 14.02 -8.40
N ILE A 39 20.18 13.56 -7.20
CA ILE A 39 20.70 14.05 -5.92
C ILE A 39 22.16 13.61 -5.72
N SER A 40 22.54 12.39 -6.12
CA SER A 40 23.91 11.89 -5.96
C SER A 40 24.95 12.69 -6.75
N ARG A 41 24.55 13.26 -7.89
CA ARG A 41 25.40 14.14 -8.72
C ARG A 41 25.53 15.57 -8.18
N CYS A 42 24.84 15.92 -7.10
CA CYS A 42 24.86 17.27 -6.55
C CYS A 42 25.80 17.37 -5.35
N LYS A 43 26.54 18.48 -5.23
CA LYS A 43 27.25 18.83 -3.98
C LYS A 43 26.24 18.93 -2.82
N LYS A 44 26.53 18.24 -1.72
CA LYS A 44 25.71 18.27 -0.49
C LYS A 44 25.50 19.72 -0.05
N HIS A 45 24.29 20.05 0.40
CA HIS A 45 23.87 21.41 0.82
C HIS A 45 23.82 22.50 -0.27
N SER A 46 24.19 22.21 -1.53
CA SER A 46 24.00 23.16 -2.63
C SER A 46 22.52 23.55 -2.83
N LYS A 47 22.27 24.72 -3.43
CA LYS A 47 20.90 25.18 -3.78
C LYS A 47 20.14 24.11 -4.58
N ARG A 48 20.80 23.48 -5.56
CA ARG A 48 20.25 22.39 -6.39
C ARG A 48 19.90 21.16 -5.57
N PHE A 49 20.79 20.72 -4.67
CA PHE A 49 20.54 19.60 -3.75
C PHE A 49 19.30 19.82 -2.89
N LYS A 50 19.16 21.01 -2.29
CA LYS A 50 18.00 21.38 -1.46
C LYS A 50 16.70 21.34 -2.27
N LYS A 51 16.68 21.94 -3.48
CA LYS A 51 15.51 21.93 -4.38
C LYS A 51 15.08 20.50 -4.74
N LEU A 52 16.00 19.63 -5.14
CA LEU A 52 15.70 18.24 -5.47
C LEU A 52 15.19 17.44 -4.26
N LYS A 53 15.77 17.64 -3.08
CA LYS A 53 15.32 16.97 -1.84
C LYS A 53 13.88 17.37 -1.49
N ILE A 54 13.54 18.65 -1.62
CA ILE A 54 12.18 19.17 -1.40
C ILE A 54 11.20 18.55 -2.41
N ALA A 55 11.53 18.57 -3.70
CA ALA A 55 10.69 17.98 -4.75
C ALA A 55 10.44 16.48 -4.50
N LYS A 56 11.50 15.74 -4.14
CA LYS A 56 11.42 14.32 -3.77
C LYS A 56 10.43 14.09 -2.63
N ASN A 57 10.56 14.86 -1.55
CA ASN A 57 9.73 14.71 -0.36
C ASN A 57 8.28 15.11 -0.62
N ARG A 58 8.02 16.18 -1.37
CA ARG A 58 6.67 16.61 -1.77
C ARG A 58 5.94 15.49 -2.52
N TYR A 59 6.58 14.91 -3.55
CA TYR A 59 5.99 13.83 -4.33
C TYR A 59 5.80 12.54 -3.52
N LYS A 60 6.80 12.15 -2.73
CA LYS A 60 6.69 11.01 -1.79
C LYS A 60 5.49 11.15 -0.86
N ASN A 61 5.30 12.34 -0.28
CA ASN A 61 4.17 12.60 0.61
C ASN A 61 2.83 12.56 -0.12
N LYS A 62 2.75 13.10 -1.34
CA LYS A 62 1.56 13.00 -2.21
C LYS A 62 1.17 11.53 -2.46
N LEU A 63 2.13 10.70 -2.87
CA LEU A 63 1.86 9.27 -3.11
C LEU A 63 1.51 8.51 -1.84
N LYS A 64 2.16 8.80 -0.70
CA LYS A 64 1.77 8.22 0.60
C LYS A 64 0.31 8.51 0.94
N ARG A 65 -0.16 9.75 0.75
CA ARG A 65 -1.56 10.13 0.96
C ARG A 65 -2.51 9.38 0.03
N LYS A 66 -2.18 9.26 -1.27
CA LYS A 66 -2.97 8.46 -2.22
C LYS A 66 -3.06 6.99 -1.83
N ILE A 67 -1.95 6.39 -1.39
CA ILE A 67 -1.95 5.00 -0.92
C ILE A 67 -2.81 4.85 0.35
N ARG A 68 -2.77 5.84 1.26
CA ARG A 68 -3.64 5.86 2.45
C ARG A 68 -5.11 5.93 2.06
N ASP A 69 -5.49 6.82 1.14
CA ASP A 69 -6.85 6.91 0.61
C ASP A 69 -7.34 5.58 0.00
N LEU A 70 -6.53 4.96 -0.88
CA LEU A 70 -6.84 3.65 -1.45
C LEU A 70 -7.05 2.58 -0.37
N ARG A 71 -6.27 2.61 0.72
CA ARG A 71 -6.48 1.71 1.85
C ARG A 71 -7.78 2.00 2.59
N HIS A 72 -8.20 3.25 2.73
CA HIS A 72 -9.48 3.61 3.34
C HIS A 72 -10.66 3.15 2.47
N LYS A 73 -10.60 3.38 1.15
CA LYS A 73 -11.61 2.90 0.21
C LYS A 73 -11.77 1.37 0.26
N ALA A 74 -10.66 0.65 0.30
CA ALA A 74 -10.68 -0.80 0.49
C ALA A 74 -11.30 -1.21 1.84
N LYS A 75 -11.05 -0.49 2.94
CA LYS A 75 -11.73 -0.77 4.21
C LYS A 75 -13.23 -0.52 4.10
N ARG A 76 -13.64 0.60 3.47
CA ARG A 76 -15.04 0.97 3.30
C ARG A 76 -15.80 -0.07 2.49
N GLN A 77 -15.22 -0.59 1.42
CA GLN A 77 -15.79 -1.67 0.63
C GLN A 77 -16.07 -2.93 1.48
N ILE A 78 -15.15 -3.31 2.36
CA ILE A 78 -15.35 -4.44 3.28
C ILE A 78 -16.47 -4.18 4.25
N VAL A 79 -16.46 -3.01 4.90
CA VAL A 79 -17.49 -2.65 5.88
C VAL A 79 -18.86 -2.65 5.21
N ASN A 80 -18.98 -2.07 4.02
CA ASN A 80 -20.22 -2.08 3.25
C ASN A 80 -20.67 -3.52 2.92
N PHE A 81 -19.74 -4.39 2.52
CA PHE A 81 -20.05 -5.81 2.31
C PHE A 81 -20.56 -6.50 3.58
N CYS A 82 -19.91 -6.28 4.72
CA CYS A 82 -20.36 -6.81 6.02
C CYS A 82 -21.76 -6.32 6.40
N VAL A 83 -22.03 -5.02 6.21
CA VAL A 83 -23.33 -4.41 6.51
C VAL A 83 -24.42 -5.00 5.62
N LEU A 84 -24.16 -5.11 4.31
CA LEU A 84 -25.09 -5.73 3.35
C LEU A 84 -25.43 -7.18 3.70
N LYS A 85 -24.52 -7.88 4.37
CA LYS A 85 -24.68 -9.28 4.79
C LYS A 85 -25.09 -9.45 6.25
N GLY A 86 -25.47 -8.36 6.93
CA GLY A 86 -25.95 -8.40 8.32
C GLY A 86 -24.90 -8.89 9.33
N VAL A 87 -23.61 -8.71 9.03
CA VAL A 87 -22.52 -9.20 9.88
C VAL A 87 -22.30 -8.24 11.06
N ASN A 88 -22.65 -8.68 12.27
CA ASN A 88 -22.53 -7.89 13.50
C ASN A 88 -21.16 -7.99 14.20
N LYS A 89 -20.42 -9.08 13.96
CA LYS A 89 -19.11 -9.33 14.59
C LYS A 89 -18.07 -9.64 13.53
N ILE A 90 -16.95 -8.91 13.54
CA ILE A 90 -15.82 -9.12 12.63
C ILE A 90 -14.64 -9.62 13.46
N PHE A 91 -14.14 -10.81 13.11
CA PHE A 91 -12.88 -11.31 13.66
C PHE A 91 -11.73 -10.89 12.74
N VAL A 92 -10.75 -10.15 13.28
CA VAL A 92 -9.53 -9.80 12.54
C VAL A 92 -8.46 -10.81 12.93
N GLY A 93 -8.24 -11.80 12.08
CA GLY A 93 -7.13 -12.73 12.24
C GLY A 93 -5.80 -11.99 12.23
N ASN A 94 -4.89 -12.36 13.14
CA ASN A 94 -3.51 -11.89 13.13
C ASN A 94 -2.68 -12.85 12.24
N PRO A 95 -2.27 -12.45 11.03
CA PRO A 95 -1.47 -13.33 10.15
C PRO A 95 0.00 -13.42 10.55
N LYS A 96 0.42 -12.74 11.63
CA LYS A 96 1.82 -12.67 12.09
C LYS A 96 2.32 -14.08 12.42
N GLY A 97 3.31 -14.54 11.65
CA GLY A 97 3.88 -15.90 11.76
C GLY A 97 3.83 -16.68 10.45
N ILE A 98 2.83 -16.43 9.58
CA ILE A 98 2.74 -17.07 8.25
C ILE A 98 3.92 -16.67 7.35
N GLU A 99 4.41 -15.44 7.54
CA GLU A 99 5.57 -14.85 6.85
C GLU A 99 6.94 -15.40 7.32
N LYS A 100 6.99 -16.18 8.41
CA LYS A 100 8.23 -16.82 8.89
C LYS A 100 8.55 -18.12 8.16
N ARG A 101 7.59 -18.70 7.44
CA ARG A 101 7.82 -19.87 6.60
C ARG A 101 8.44 -19.42 5.28
N ASP A 102 9.67 -19.87 5.02
CA ASP A 102 10.37 -19.61 3.77
C ASP A 102 9.79 -20.54 2.68
N THR A 103 8.70 -20.09 2.03
CA THR A 103 8.01 -20.88 0.97
C THR A 103 8.38 -20.43 -0.45
N GLY A 104 9.49 -19.72 -0.63
CA GLY A 104 9.95 -19.27 -1.93
C GLY A 104 9.04 -18.25 -2.64
N ARG A 105 9.25 -18.07 -3.95
CA ARG A 105 8.76 -16.92 -4.75
C ARG A 105 7.25 -16.93 -5.09
N LYS A 106 6.53 -18.03 -4.85
CA LYS A 106 5.09 -18.18 -5.12
C LYS A 106 4.31 -18.26 -3.82
N GLN A 107 3.34 -17.37 -3.66
CA GLN A 107 2.22 -17.51 -2.71
C GLN A 107 0.93 -17.45 -3.53
N ASN A 108 0.02 -18.40 -3.27
CA ASN A 108 -1.32 -18.47 -3.86
C ASN A 108 -2.12 -17.19 -3.61
#